data_AF-I9N1W1-F1
#
_entry.id   AF-I9N1W1-F1
#
_cell.length_a   1.000
_cell.length_b   1.000
_cell.length_c   1.000
_cell.angle_alpha   90.00
_cell.angle_beta   90.00
_cell.angle_gamma   90.00
#
_symmetry.space_group_name_H-M   'P 1'
#
loop_
_entity.id
_entity.type
_entity.pdbx_description
1 polymer ?
#
loop_
_entity_poly.entity_id
_entity_poly.type
_entity_poly.pdbx_seq_one_letter_code
_entity_poly.pdbx_strand_id
1 'polypeptide(L)' 'MDHVSKNFEAGNALRKGRVARGYSLEELATTTGLTTAEIVAAERGDNVPAHNVERIEQALRYPA' A
#
# COMPACT_ATOMS: atom_id res chain seq x y z
N MET A 1 14.62 -1.87 -18.88
CA MET A 1 15.12 -1.55 -17.53
C MET A 1 14.20 -0.47 -16.97
N ASP A 2 13.09 -0.85 -16.34
CA ASP A 2 12.02 0.11 -16.01
C ASP A 2 10.97 -0.38 -14.99
N HIS A 3 11.03 -1.65 -14.54
CA HIS A 3 10.04 -2.17 -13.60
C HIS A 3 10.31 -1.84 -12.13
N VAL A 4 11.58 -1.73 -11.70
CA VAL A 4 11.91 -1.54 -10.28
C VAL A 4 11.61 -0.11 -9.81
N SER A 5 11.82 0.90 -10.66
CA SER A 5 11.61 2.31 -10.27
C SER A 5 10.14 2.66 -10.04
N LYS A 6 9.22 2.03 -10.79
CA LYS A 6 7.77 2.27 -10.64
C LYS A 6 7.23 1.80 -9.29
N ASN A 7 7.71 0.66 -8.79
CA ASN A 7 7.24 0.08 -7.54
C ASN A 7 7.59 0.95 -6.32
N PHE A 8 8.74 1.61 -6.33
CA PHE A 8 9.15 2.49 -5.23
C PHE A 8 8.30 3.77 -5.16
N GLU A 9 8.01 4.39 -6.30
CA GLU A 9 7.16 5.59 -6.34
C GLU A 9 5.71 5.27 -5.94
N ALA A 10 5.17 4.14 -6.42
CA ALA A 10 3.86 3.64 -6.03
C ALA A 10 3.77 3.34 -4.52
N GLY A 11 4.77 2.64 -3.96
CA GLY A 11 4.82 2.37 -2.52
C GLY A 11 4.88 3.63 -1.67
N ASN A 12 5.67 4.61 -2.09
CA ASN A 12 5.74 5.89 -1.37
C ASN A 12 4.44 6.69 -1.48
N ALA A 13 3.73 6.62 -2.62
CA ALA A 13 2.42 7.22 -2.79
C ALA A 13 1.37 6.57 -1.87
N LEU A 14 1.38 5.24 -1.75
CA LEU A 14 0.54 4.49 -0.81
C LEU A 14 0.76 4.95 0.63
N ARG A 15 2.03 5.02 1.06
CA ARG A 15 2.39 5.48 2.40
C ARG A 15 1.91 6.89 2.69
N LYS A 16 2.12 7.81 1.73
CA LYS A 16 1.63 9.19 1.83
C LYS A 16 0.11 9.24 1.90
N GLY A 17 -0.60 8.46 1.08
CA GLY A 17 -2.05 8.37 1.09
C GLY A 17 -2.59 7.85 2.44
N ARG A 18 -1.94 6.83 3.00
CA ARG A 18 -2.26 6.29 4.32
C ARG A 18 -2.10 7.35 5.42
N VAL A 19 -0.93 7.99 5.50
CA VAL A 19 -0.63 9.01 6.51
C VAL A 19 -1.51 10.25 6.36
N ALA A 20 -1.76 10.70 5.12
CA ALA A 20 -2.61 11.86 4.85
C ALA A 20 -4.06 11.65 5.29
N ARG A 21 -4.52 10.39 5.31
CA ARG A 21 -5.86 10.00 5.77
C ARG A 21 -5.92 9.65 7.25
N GLY A 22 -4.78 9.57 7.93
CA GLY A 22 -4.71 9.15 9.33
C GLY A 22 -4.87 7.65 9.54
N TYR A 23 -4.79 6.82 8.49
CA TYR A 23 -4.89 5.37 8.62
C TYR A 23 -3.64 4.79 9.31
N SER A 24 -3.89 3.99 10.34
CA SER A 24 -2.88 3.12 10.93
C SER A 24 -2.63 1.91 10.02
N LEU A 25 -1.45 1.28 10.16
CA LEU A 25 -1.16 0.04 9.43
C LEU A 25 -2.18 -1.06 9.77
N GLU A 26 -2.62 -1.12 11.02
CA GLU A 26 -3.63 -2.07 11.50
C GLU A 26 -5.01 -1.81 10.89
N GLU A 27 -5.43 -0.54 10.83
CA GLU A 27 -6.70 -0.18 10.19
C GLU A 27 -6.68 -0.52 8.70
N LEU A 28 -5.58 -0.20 8.02
CA LEU A 28 -5.43 -0.53 6.60
C LEU A 28 -5.36 -2.06 6.40
N ALA A 29 -4.74 -2.80 7.32
CA ALA A 29 -4.75 -4.26 7.34
C ALA A 29 -6.17 -4.81 7.48
N THR A 30 -6.98 -4.26 8.38
CA THR A 30 -8.40 -4.62 8.53
C THR A 30 -9.21 -4.31 7.28
N THR A 31 -9.04 -3.12 6.68
CA THR A 31 -9.80 -2.72 5.48
C THR A 31 -9.41 -3.57 4.26
N THR A 32 -8.11 -3.84 4.09
CA THR A 32 -7.60 -4.58 2.93
C THR A 32 -7.60 -6.09 3.15
N GLY A 33 -7.74 -6.58 4.37
CA GLY A 33 -7.54 -7.99 4.73
C GLY A 33 -6.10 -8.48 4.56
N LEU A 34 -5.13 -7.57 4.47
CA LEU A 34 -3.69 -7.88 4.37
C LEU A 34 -3.04 -7.80 5.73
N THR A 35 -1.85 -8.38 5.88
CA THR A 35 -1.05 -8.17 7.09
C THR A 35 -0.33 -6.83 7.07
N THR A 36 -0.02 -6.29 8.25
CA THR A 36 0.77 -5.06 8.37
C THR A 36 2.15 -5.19 7.71
N ALA A 37 2.75 -6.39 7.71
CA ALA A 37 4.01 -6.67 7.03
C ALA A 37 3.89 -6.55 5.51
N GLU A 38 2.83 -7.09 4.92
CA GLU A 38 2.56 -6.97 3.48
C GLU A 38 2.31 -5.52 3.07
N ILE A 39 1.60 -4.76 3.90
CA ILE A 39 1.38 -3.33 3.67
C ILE A 39 2.70 -2.57 3.72
N VAL A 40 3.55 -2.83 4.71
CA VAL A 40 4.87 -2.18 4.82
C VAL A 40 5.77 -2.54 3.63
N ALA A 41 5.73 -3.80 3.17
CA ALA A 41 6.48 -4.22 1.99
C ALA A 41 5.96 -3.50 0.73
N ALA A 42 4.64 -3.40 0.56
CA ALA A 42 4.04 -2.64 -0.53
C ALA A 42 4.42 -1.14 -0.48
N GLU A 43 4.39 -0.53 0.70
CA GLU A 43 4.77 0.87 0.93
C GLU A 43 6.26 1.14 0.70
N ARG A 44 7.12 0.14 0.88
CA ARG A 44 8.56 0.23 0.60
C ARG A 44 8.88 0.03 -0.88
N GLY A 45 7.92 -0.40 -1.69
CA GLY A 45 8.17 -0.81 -3.07
C GLY A 45 8.94 -2.13 -3.15
N ASP A 46 8.84 -2.97 -2.12
CA ASP A 46 9.38 -4.32 -2.11
C ASP A 46 8.67 -5.18 -3.17
N ASN A 47 9.21 -6.37 -3.46
CA ASN A 47 8.63 -7.28 -4.45
C ASN A 47 7.40 -7.99 -3.88
N VAL A 48 6.31 -7.24 -3.70
CA VAL A 48 5.00 -7.72 -3.28
C VAL A 48 4.14 -8.09 -4.50
N PRO A 49 3.15 -8.99 -4.33
CA PRO A 49 2.19 -9.27 -5.38
C PRO A 49 1.45 -7.99 -5.81
N ALA A 50 1.22 -7.82 -7.11
CA ALA A 50 0.48 -6.67 -7.65
C ALA A 50 -0.91 -6.53 -7.00
N HIS A 51 -1.58 -7.65 -6.70
CA HIS A 51 -2.88 -7.63 -6.05
C HIS A 51 -2.86 -7.02 -4.63
N ASN A 52 -1.73 -7.09 -3.90
CA ASN A 52 -1.60 -6.45 -2.60
C ASN A 52 -1.57 -4.94 -2.74
N VAL A 53 -0.78 -4.45 -3.71
CA VAL A 53 -0.70 -3.03 -4.05
C VAL A 53 -2.07 -2.50 -4.46
N GLU A 54 -2.76 -3.20 -5.37
CA GLU A 54 -4.09 -2.82 -5.84
C GLU A 54 -5.11 -2.76 -4.69
N ARG A 55 -5.11 -3.72 -3.76
CA ARG A 55 -6.01 -3.69 -2.59
C ARG A 55 -5.77 -2.48 -1.70
N ILE A 56 -4.51 -2.14 -1.44
CA ILE A 56 -4.11 -0.99 -0.63
C ILE A 56 -4.52 0.31 -1.35
N GLU A 57 -4.28 0.41 -2.66
CA GLU A 57 -4.74 1.55 -3.47
C GLU A 57 -6.26 1.70 -3.43
N GLN A 58 -7.02 0.60 -3.57
CA GLN A 58 -8.48 0.63 -3.50
C GLN A 58 -8.98 1.10 -2.12
N ALA A 59 -8.41 0.59 -1.03
CA ALA A 59 -8.75 1.02 0.32
C ALA A 59 -8.45 2.50 0.57
N LEU A 60 -7.37 3.02 -0.02
CA LEU A 60 -7.03 4.44 0.04
C LEU A 60 -7.83 5.29 -0.95
N ARG A 61 -8.48 4.71 -1.98
CA ARG A 61 -9.28 5.46 -2.96
C ARG A 61 -10.74 5.54 -2.57
N TYR A 62 -11.30 4.44 -2.07
CA TYR A 62 -12.69 4.31 -1.65
C TYR A 62 -12.74 3.82 -0.19
N PRO A 63 -12.52 4.72 0.78
CA PRO A 63 -12.74 4.38 2.17
C PRO A 63 -14.25 4.14 2.37
N ALA A 64 -14.60 3.07 3.08
CA ALA A 64 -15.98 2.81 3.50
C ALA A 64 -16.44 3.82 4.56
#